data_AF-A0A1B9IY38-F1
#
_entry.id   AF-A0A1B9IY38-F1
#
_cell.length_a   1.000
_cell.length_b   1.000
_cell.length_c   1.000
_cell.angle_alpha   90.00
_cell.angle_beta   90.00
_cell.angle_gamma   90.00
#
_symmetry.space_group_name_H-M   'P 1'
#
loop_
_entity.id
_entity.type
_entity.pdbx_description
1 polymer ?
#
loop_
_entity_poly.entity_id
_entity_poly.type
_entity_poly.pdbx_seq_one_letter_code
_entity_poly.pdbx_strand_id
1 'polypeptide(L)'
;MSPFAGEGVNQALADALLLGQTLVPLFTTSASNTSHGQVAPTSQELGSALRTFEQRMMYRAKVEMQGSKDNMDMFFGEEPARHLAEMLSSFGHEGPASGVMGN
;
A
#
# COMPACT_ATOMS: atom_id res chain seq x y z
N MET A 1 -1.25 3.59 9.70
CA MET A 1 -0.20 4.28 8.92
C MET A 1 0.04 5.62 9.57
N SER A 2 1.31 6.02 9.72
CA SER A 2 1.64 7.36 10.20
C SER A 2 1.40 8.37 9.05
N PRO A 3 1.10 9.65 9.35
CA PRO A 3 0.96 10.67 8.31
C PRO A 3 2.27 10.92 7.54
N PHE A 4 3.42 10.42 8.03
CA PHE A 4 4.74 10.62 7.44
C PHE A 4 4.98 9.86 6.13
N ALA A 5 4.11 8.90 5.79
CA ALA A 5 4.10 8.35 4.43
C ALA A 5 3.32 9.22 3.44
N GLY A 6 2.40 10.09 3.90
CA GLY A 6 1.56 10.90 3.02
C GLY A 6 0.51 10.13 2.19
N GLU A 7 0.60 8.80 2.12
CA GLU A 7 -0.19 7.96 1.21
C GLU A 7 -1.59 7.55 1.73
N GLY A 8 -2.01 8.01 2.92
CA GLY A 8 -3.24 7.52 3.56
C GLY A 8 -4.50 7.64 2.69
N VAL A 9 -4.64 8.74 1.94
CA VAL A 9 -5.79 8.96 1.03
C VAL A 9 -5.71 8.03 -0.19
N ASN A 10 -4.52 7.85 -0.76
CA ASN A 10 -4.32 6.95 -1.90
C ASN A 10 -4.61 5.50 -1.52
N GLN A 11 -4.20 5.08 -0.32
CA GLN A 11 -4.50 3.76 0.21
C GLN A 11 -6.01 3.58 0.41
N ALA A 12 -6.71 4.58 0.96
CA ALA A 12 -8.15 4.52 1.14
C ALA A 12 -8.91 4.43 -0.21
N LEU A 13 -8.49 5.18 -1.23
CA LEU A 13 -9.08 5.11 -2.57
C LEU A 13 -8.82 3.74 -3.23
N ALA A 14 -7.61 3.22 -3.10
CA ALA A 14 -7.26 1.89 -3.61
C ALA A 14 -8.04 0.78 -2.90
N ASP A 15 -8.32 0.92 -1.60
CA ASP A 15 -9.15 -0.01 -0.83
C ASP A 15 -10.62 0.06 -1.24
N ALA A 16 -11.15 1.26 -1.45
CA ALA A 16 -12.52 1.43 -1.95
C ALA A 16 -12.70 0.77 -3.33
N LEU A 17 -11.73 0.95 -4.24
CA LEU A 17 -11.76 0.31 -5.56
C LEU A 17 -11.69 -1.21 -5.44
N LEU A 18 -10.75 -1.74 -4.64
CA LEU A 18 -10.56 -3.18 -4.46
C LEU A 18 -11.78 -3.84 -3.80
N LEU A 19 -12.39 -3.17 -2.82
CA LEU A 19 -13.62 -3.62 -2.17
C LEU A 19 -14.77 -3.66 -3.17
N GLY A 20 -14.94 -2.60 -3.98
CA GLY A 20 -15.93 -2.55 -5.05
C GLY A 20 -15.77 -3.69 -6.06
N GLN A 21 -14.55 -3.92 -6.55
CA GLN A 21 -14.24 -5.02 -7.47
C GLN A 21 -14.55 -6.40 -6.86
N THR A 22 -14.43 -6.53 -5.54
CA THR A 22 -14.65 -7.80 -4.83
C THR A 22 -16.13 -8.04 -4.55
N LEU A 23 -16.88 -6.99 -4.19
CA LEU A 23 -18.28 -7.12 -3.78
C LEU A 23 -19.27 -7.00 -4.94
N VAL A 24 -19.05 -6.11 -5.91
CA VAL A 24 -20.00 -5.89 -7.03
C VAL A 24 -20.40 -7.18 -7.74
N PRO A 25 -19.49 -8.12 -8.07
CA PRO A 25 -19.86 -9.38 -8.73
C PRO A 25 -20.88 -10.21 -7.93
N LEU A 26 -20.82 -10.19 -6.59
CA LEU A 26 -21.76 -10.93 -5.75
C LEU A 26 -23.20 -10.42 -5.91
N PHE A 27 -23.37 -9.12 -6.15
CA PHE A 27 -24.68 -8.49 -6.30
C PHE A 27 -25.16 -8.47 -7.76
N THR A 28 -24.27 -8.61 -8.75
CA THR A 28 -24.64 -8.59 -10.17
C THR A 28 -24.84 -9.99 -10.76
N THR A 29 -24.07 -11.01 -10.34
CA THR A 29 -24.24 -12.40 -10.80
C THR A 29 -25.47 -13.05 -10.17
N SER A 30 -25.78 -12.73 -8.92
CA SER A 30 -26.98 -13.21 -8.23
C SER A 30 -28.28 -12.72 -8.88
N ALA A 31 -28.22 -11.61 -9.64
CA ALA A 31 -29.37 -11.04 -10.33
C ALA A 31 -29.67 -11.67 -11.71
N SER A 32 -28.72 -12.40 -12.34
CA SER A 32 -28.92 -12.92 -13.71
C SER A 32 -29.70 -14.24 -13.76
N ASN A 33 -29.79 -14.98 -12.66
CA ASN A 33 -30.41 -16.32 -12.62
C ASN A 33 -31.83 -16.34 -12.04
N THR A 34 -32.34 -15.20 -11.58
CA THR A 34 -33.69 -15.07 -11.03
C THR A 34 -34.39 -13.87 -11.65
N SER A 35 -35.27 -14.16 -12.60
CA SER A 35 -36.34 -13.25 -13.00
C SER A 35 -37.12 -12.83 -11.76
N HIS A 36 -36.97 -11.56 -11.34
CA HIS A 36 -37.63 -10.91 -10.21
C HIS A 36 -36.97 -11.05 -8.83
N GLY A 37 -35.88 -10.33 -8.61
CA GLY A 37 -35.42 -9.95 -7.27
C GLY A 37 -33.91 -9.84 -7.18
N GLN A 38 -33.39 -8.74 -6.64
CA GLN A 38 -32.00 -8.68 -6.20
C GLN A 38 -31.82 -9.72 -5.09
N VAL A 39 -31.22 -10.87 -5.42
CA VAL A 39 -30.89 -11.88 -4.41
C VAL A 39 -29.63 -11.41 -3.71
N ALA A 40 -29.79 -10.97 -2.45
CA ALA A 40 -28.67 -10.61 -1.60
C ALA A 40 -27.73 -11.82 -1.43
N PRO A 41 -26.39 -11.62 -1.41
CA PRO A 41 -25.45 -12.70 -1.19
C PRO A 41 -25.67 -13.31 0.20
N THR A 42 -25.43 -14.62 0.30
CA THR A 42 -25.42 -15.31 1.58
C THR A 42 -24.29 -14.77 2.46
N SER A 43 -24.42 -14.93 3.79
CA SER A 43 -23.33 -14.54 4.72
C SER A 43 -22.02 -15.26 4.43
N GLN A 44 -22.06 -16.47 3.85
CA GLN A 44 -20.88 -17.24 3.48
C GLN A 44 -20.17 -16.66 2.24
N GLU A 45 -20.91 -16.31 1.19
CA GLU A 45 -20.38 -15.60 0.02
C GLU A 45 -19.83 -14.23 0.44
N LEU A 46 -20.63 -13.54 1.27
CA LEU A 46 -20.28 -12.46 2.19
C LEU A 46 -18.84 -12.52 2.69
N GLY A 47 -18.63 -13.42 3.65
CA GLY A 47 -17.38 -13.58 4.37
C GLY A 47 -16.22 -14.04 3.48
N SER A 48 -16.49 -14.87 2.46
CA SER A 48 -15.45 -15.35 1.55
C SER A 48 -14.89 -14.20 0.68
N ALA A 49 -15.77 -13.33 0.19
CA ALA A 49 -15.39 -12.15 -0.56
C ALA A 49 -14.62 -11.15 0.31
N LEU A 50 -15.10 -10.87 1.54
CA LEU A 50 -14.40 -9.98 2.47
C LEU A 50 -12.99 -10.50 2.82
N ARG A 51 -12.85 -11.81 3.07
CA ARG A 51 -11.54 -12.41 3.34
C ARG A 51 -10.58 -12.28 2.16
N THR A 52 -11.09 -12.39 0.94
CA THR A 52 -10.30 -12.17 -0.29
C THR A 52 -9.85 -10.71 -0.42
N PHE A 53 -10.76 -9.77 -0.15
CA PHE A 53 -10.45 -8.35 -0.08
C PHE A 53 -9.35 -8.06 0.95
N GLU A 54 -9.52 -8.55 2.19
CA GLU A 54 -8.58 -8.33 3.29
C GLU A 54 -7.17 -8.85 2.97
N GLN A 55 -7.05 -10.04 2.40
CA GLN A 55 -5.76 -10.62 2.02
C GLN A 55 -5.04 -9.75 0.98
N ARG A 56 -5.75 -9.30 -0.07
CA ARG A 56 -5.19 -8.47 -1.14
C ARG A 56 -4.85 -7.07 -0.64
N MET A 57 -5.72 -6.48 0.17
CA MET A 57 -5.52 -5.16 0.79
C MET A 57 -4.29 -5.19 1.70
N MET A 58 -4.19 -6.17 2.60
CA MET A 58 -3.06 -6.30 3.53
C MET A 58 -1.74 -6.56 2.82
N TYR A 59 -1.74 -7.37 1.75
CA TYR A 59 -0.54 -7.57 0.95
C TYR A 59 0.01 -6.25 0.40
N ARG A 60 -0.86 -5.40 -0.15
CA ARG A 60 -0.48 -4.07 -0.67
C ARG A 60 -0.07 -3.13 0.46
N ALA A 61 -0.91 -3.00 1.48
CA ALA A 61 -0.73 -2.06 2.59
C ALA A 61 0.55 -2.35 3.39
N LYS A 62 1.05 -3.59 3.41
CA LYS A 62 2.27 -3.96 4.13
C LYS A 62 3.49 -3.15 3.69
N VAL A 63 3.65 -2.91 2.39
CA VAL A 63 4.79 -2.15 1.85
C VAL A 63 4.76 -0.71 2.37
N GLU A 64 3.59 -0.08 2.28
CA GLU A 64 3.38 1.30 2.73
C GLU A 64 3.46 1.45 4.25
N MET A 65 2.99 0.44 4.99
CA MET A 65 3.13 0.41 6.44
C MET A 65 4.60 0.32 6.86
N GLN A 66 5.42 -0.43 6.13
CA GLN A 66 6.85 -0.51 6.40
C GLN A 66 7.53 0.82 6.05
N GLY A 67 7.31 1.37 4.85
CA GLY A 67 7.88 2.67 4.47
C GLY A 67 7.44 3.81 5.40
N SER A 68 6.20 3.80 5.86
CA SER A 68 5.67 4.74 6.86
C SER A 68 6.39 4.65 8.20
N LYS A 69 6.80 3.44 8.60
CA LYS A 69 7.59 3.22 9.82
C LYS A 69 9.04 3.65 9.60
N ASP A 70 9.65 3.26 8.49
CA ASP A 70 11.04 3.60 8.18
C ASP A 70 11.23 5.12 8.07
N ASN A 71 10.29 5.83 7.43
CA ASN A 71 10.25 7.29 7.42
C ASN A 71 10.14 7.87 8.83
N MET A 72 9.27 7.31 9.66
CA MET A 72 9.08 7.79 11.03
C MET A 72 10.36 7.59 11.87
N ASP A 73 11.01 6.44 11.77
CA ASP A 73 12.26 6.13 12.48
C ASP A 73 13.42 7.02 12.00
N MET A 74 13.44 7.41 10.72
CA MET A 74 14.42 8.36 10.18
C MET A 74 14.25 9.76 10.77
N PHE A 75 13.02 10.27 10.89
CA PHE A 75 12.76 11.64 11.34
C PHE A 75 12.63 11.79 12.87
N PHE A 76 12.26 10.72 13.58
CA PHE A 76 11.93 10.78 15.02
C PHE A 76 12.55 9.63 15.85
N GLY A 77 13.49 8.87 15.28
CA GLY A 77 14.26 7.86 16.03
C GLY A 77 15.25 8.48 17.02
N GLU A 78 16.09 7.65 17.64
CA GLU A 78 17.05 8.10 18.66
C GLU A 78 18.12 9.07 18.11
N GLU A 79 18.43 9.02 16.81
CA GLU A 79 19.48 9.83 16.18
C GLU A 79 19.08 10.40 14.79
N PRO A 80 18.08 11.29 14.71
CA PRO A 80 17.50 11.72 13.44
C PRO A 80 18.49 12.50 12.55
N ALA A 81 19.41 13.26 13.17
CA ALA A 81 20.44 13.98 12.44
C ALA A 81 21.48 13.05 11.78
N ARG A 82 21.82 11.91 12.43
CA ARG A 82 22.73 10.92 11.86
C ARG A 82 22.10 10.22 10.67
N HIS A 83 20.84 9.78 10.80
CA HIS A 83 20.11 9.13 9.71
C HIS A 83 19.97 10.04 8.48
N LEU A 84 19.71 11.33 8.68
CA LEU A 84 19.66 12.30 7.58
C LEU A 84 21.03 12.49 6.90
N ALA A 85 22.11 12.56 7.68
CA ALA A 85 23.47 12.70 7.16
C ALA A 85 23.92 11.46 6.35
N GLU A 86 23.58 10.26 6.81
CA GLU A 86 23.83 8.99 6.10
C GLU A 86 23.06 8.95 4.77
N MET A 87 21.79 9.35 4.77
CA MET A 87 20.98 9.46 3.55
C MET A 87 21.63 10.42 2.53
N LEU A 88 21.99 11.64 2.94
CA LEU A 88 22.65 12.62 2.07
C LEU A 88 24.02 12.13 1.55
N SER A 89 24.76 11.38 2.37
CA SER A 89 26.05 10.80 2.00
C SER A 89 25.91 9.68 0.96
N SER A 90 24.82 8.91 1.01
CA SER A 90 24.51 7.87 0.01
C SER A 90 24.24 8.43 -1.39
N PHE A 91 23.70 9.66 -1.47
CA PHE A 91 23.51 10.38 -2.74
C PHE A 91 24.78 11.05 -3.27
N GLY A 92 25.80 11.22 -2.42
CA GLY A 92 27.06 11.89 -2.76
C GLY A 92 28.09 11.02 -3.47
N HIS A 93 27.83 9.71 -3.67
CA HIS A 93 28.79 8.78 -4.28
C HIS A 93 28.70 8.65 -5.81
N GLU A 94 27.79 9.37 -6.48
CA GLU A 94 27.78 9.46 -7.95
C GLU A 94 28.18 10.88 -8.42
N GLY A 95 29.50 11.08 -8.55
CA GLY A 95 30.14 12.26 -9.16
C GLY A 95 31.61 11.95 -9.50
N PRO A 96 32.13 12.42 -10.65
CA PRO A 96 32.87 11.62 -11.61
C PRO A 96 34.29 11.25 -11.15
N ALA A 97 34.69 10.00 -11.41
CA ALA A 97 36.10 9.65 -11.53
C ALA A 97 36.68 10.31 -12.78
N SER A 98 36.93 11.62 -12.70
CA SER A 98 37.73 12.35 -13.69
C SER A 98 39.20 12.30 -13.25
N GLY A 99 39.98 11.52 -14.00
CA GLY A 99 41.39 11.72 -14.30
C GLY A 99 42.38 12.02 -13.17
N VAL A 100 43.24 11.05 -12.87
CA VAL A 100 44.66 11.34 -12.56
C VAL A 100 45.53 10.48 -13.47
N MET A 101 46.31 11.16 -14.31
CA MET A 101 47.43 10.64 -15.09
C MET A 101 48.44 9.91 -14.19
N GLY A 102 49.05 8.84 -14.69
CA GLY A 102 50.19 8.21 -14.02
C GLY A 102 50.75 6.99 -14.73
N ASN A 103 51.36 7.19 -15.90
CA ASN A 103 52.72 6.75 -16.27
C ASN A 103 52.94 6.83 -17.79
#